data_AF-A0A935S5H2-F1
#
_entry.id   AF-A0A935S5H2-F1
#
_cell.length_a   1.000
_cell.length_b   1.000
_cell.length_c   1.000
_cell.angle_alpha   90.00
_cell.angle_beta   90.00
_cell.angle_gamma   90.00
#
_symmetry.space_group_name_H-M   'P 1'
#
loop_
_entity.id
_entity.type
_entity.pdbx_description
1 polymer ?
#
loop_
_entity_poly.entity_id
_entity_poly.type
_entity_poly.pdbx_seq_one_letter_code
_entity_poly.pdbx_strand_id
1 'polypeptide(L)'
;MVQSVDNDGTWEGYDDEVTEQIVKSVNIPVIASGGCGNVDHLKKILYTTNAHAAAIGSMAVYSKKGMGVLIHFPKREEVIVE
;
A
#
# COMPACT_ATOMS: atom_id res chain seq x y z
N MET A 1 3.35 -11.13 -3.46
CA MET A 1 3.49 -9.69 -3.19
C MET A 1 4.11 -9.05 -4.41
N VAL A 2 3.58 -7.92 -4.86
CA VAL A 2 4.06 -7.13 -6.00
C VAL A 2 4.57 -5.80 -5.44
N GLN A 3 5.80 -5.44 -5.80
CA GLN A 3 6.41 -4.17 -5.44
C GLN A 3 6.55 -3.33 -6.71
N SER A 4 5.92 -2.16 -6.73
CA SER A 4 6.22 -1.15 -7.75
C SER A 4 7.57 -0.53 -7.40
N VAL A 5 8.56 -0.73 -8.28
CA VAL A 5 9.88 -0.10 -8.12
C VAL A 5 9.77 1.40 -8.44
N ASP A 6 8.97 1.77 -9.44
CA ASP A 6 8.80 3.14 -9.89
C ASP A 6 8.12 4.02 -8.83
N ASN A 7 7.16 3.46 -8.10
CA ASN A 7 6.45 4.20 -7.04
C ASN A 7 7.10 4.01 -5.66
N ASP A 8 8.13 3.18 -5.49
CA ASP A 8 8.68 2.95 -4.15
C ASP A 8 9.30 4.22 -3.56
N GLY A 9 8.89 4.56 -2.35
CA GLY A 9 9.35 5.77 -1.66
C GLY A 9 8.89 7.11 -2.26
N THR A 10 8.02 7.13 -3.29
CA THR A 10 7.52 8.38 -3.89
C THR A 10 6.43 9.06 -3.05
N TRP A 11 5.69 8.28 -2.26
CA TRP A 11 4.49 8.71 -1.53
C TRP A 11 3.30 9.13 -2.42
N GLU A 12 3.34 8.78 -3.71
CA GLU A 12 2.33 9.21 -4.70
C GLU A 12 1.23 8.16 -4.97
N GLY A 13 1.27 7.02 -4.28
CA GLY A 13 0.30 5.94 -4.42
C GLY A 13 0.89 4.65 -4.98
N TYR A 14 0.07 3.60 -4.98
CA TYR A 14 0.44 2.32 -5.56
C TYR A 14 0.40 2.37 -7.10
N ASP A 15 1.00 1.37 -7.74
CA ASP A 15 0.83 1.14 -9.16
C ASP A 15 -0.45 0.35 -9.40
N ASP A 16 -1.56 1.07 -9.54
CA ASP A 16 -2.89 0.46 -9.66
C ASP A 16 -3.03 -0.36 -10.95
N GLU A 17 -2.45 0.12 -12.05
CA GLU A 17 -2.56 -0.52 -13.37
C GLU A 17 -1.83 -1.86 -13.38
N VAL A 18 -0.56 -1.88 -12.96
CA VAL A 18 0.22 -3.11 -12.89
C VAL A 18 -0.40 -4.09 -11.88
N THR A 19 -0.86 -3.58 -10.74
CA THR A 19 -1.52 -4.42 -9.73
C THR A 19 -2.78 -5.08 -10.29
N GLU A 20 -3.66 -4.31 -10.96
CA GLU A 20 -4.88 -4.84 -11.55
C GLU A 20 -4.60 -5.89 -12.64
N GLN A 21 -3.62 -5.64 -13.51
CA GLN A 21 -3.20 -6.61 -14.53
C GLN A 21 -2.73 -7.93 -13.90
N ILE A 22 -1.95 -7.87 -12.83
CA ILE A 22 -1.45 -9.06 -12.14
C ILE A 22 -2.59 -9.80 -11.44
N VAL A 23 -3.46 -9.08 -10.72
CA VAL A 23 -4.63 -9.66 -10.03
C VAL A 23 -5.51 -10.43 -11.02
N LYS A 24 -5.75 -9.88 -12.22
CA LYS A 24 -6.54 -10.55 -13.27
C LYS A 24 -5.83 -11.77 -13.89
N SER A 25 -4.51 -11.84 -13.79
CA SER A 25 -3.70 -12.87 -14.44
C SER A 25 -3.43 -14.10 -13.57
N VAL A 26 -3.71 -14.04 -12.26
CA VAL A 26 -3.39 -15.11 -11.31
C VAL A 26 -4.58 -15.46 -10.43
N ASN A 27 -4.68 -16.75 -10.06
CA ASN A 27 -5.71 -17.25 -9.15
C ASN A 27 -5.23 -17.38 -7.70
N ILE A 28 -4.18 -16.63 -7.32
CA ILE A 28 -3.61 -16.62 -5.97
C ILE A 28 -3.70 -15.20 -5.37
N PRO A 29 -3.73 -15.07 -4.03
CA PRO A 29 -3.79 -13.76 -3.40
C PRO A 29 -2.63 -12.85 -3.76
N VAL A 30 -2.94 -11.59 -4.07
CA VAL A 30 -1.96 -10.55 -4.43
C VAL A 30 -1.93 -9.48 -3.34
N ILE A 31 -0.70 -9.14 -2.90
CA ILE A 31 -0.42 -8.04 -1.98
C ILE A 31 0.24 -6.93 -2.79
N ALA A 32 -0.34 -5.73 -2.81
CA ALA A 32 0.22 -4.56 -3.47
C ALA A 32 1.19 -3.80 -2.54
N SER A 33 2.28 -3.27 -3.10
CA SER A 33 3.30 -2.53 -2.33
C SER A 33 4.05 -1.53 -3.21
N GLY A 34 4.62 -0.49 -2.57
CA GLY A 34 5.35 0.61 -3.20
C GLY A 34 4.48 1.88 -3.33
N GLY A 35 4.91 2.96 -2.69
CA GLY A 35 4.35 4.31 -2.92
C GLY A 35 3.19 4.78 -2.05
N CYS A 36 2.71 3.97 -1.09
CA CYS A 36 1.64 4.39 -0.19
C CYS A 36 2.01 5.63 0.64
N GLY A 37 1.20 6.68 0.55
CA GLY A 37 1.46 7.96 1.24
C GLY A 37 0.34 8.41 2.18
N ASN A 38 -0.88 7.92 1.98
CA ASN A 38 -2.03 8.26 2.81
C ASN A 38 -3.07 7.13 2.76
N VAL A 39 -4.13 7.28 3.56
CA VAL A 39 -5.23 6.32 3.66
C VAL A 39 -6.02 6.19 2.36
N ASP A 40 -6.12 7.25 1.56
CA ASP A 40 -6.84 7.18 0.28
C ASP A 40 -6.09 6.32 -0.74
N HIS A 41 -4.75 6.27 -0.69
CA HIS A 41 -3.97 5.33 -1.51
C HIS A 41 -4.29 3.88 -1.13
N LEU A 42 -4.47 3.57 0.15
CA LEU A 42 -4.90 2.23 0.62
C LEU A 42 -6.30 1.88 0.13
N LYS A 43 -7.25 2.81 0.24
CA LYS A 43 -8.61 2.60 -0.26
C LYS A 43 -8.59 2.34 -1.77
N LYS A 44 -7.89 3.20 -2.51
CA LYS A 44 -7.82 3.10 -3.97
C LYS A 44 -7.33 1.72 -4.38
N ILE A 45 -6.15 1.29 -3.93
CA ILE A 45 -5.59 -0.01 -4.35
C ILE A 45 -6.48 -1.20 -3.97
N LEU A 46 -7.09 -1.20 -2.78
CA LEU A 46 -7.93 -2.30 -2.31
C LEU A 46 -9.26 -2.37 -3.06
N TYR A 47 -9.87 -1.23 -3.36
CA TYR A 47 -11.22 -1.18 -3.92
C TYR A 47 -11.27 -1.01 -5.45
N THR A 48 -10.19 -0.58 -6.11
CA THR A 48 -10.16 -0.43 -7.57
C THR A 48 -9.48 -1.60 -8.29
N THR A 49 -8.53 -2.30 -7.67
CA THR A 49 -7.70 -3.32 -8.37
C THR A 49 -8.01 -4.78 -7.99
N ASN A 50 -8.87 -5.00 -6.99
CA ASN A 50 -9.10 -6.31 -6.35
C ASN A 50 -7.83 -6.93 -5.71
N ALA A 51 -6.83 -6.12 -5.36
CA ALA A 51 -5.73 -6.57 -4.51
C ALA A 51 -6.28 -7.12 -3.19
N HIS A 52 -5.75 -8.25 -2.74
CA HIS A 52 -6.25 -8.93 -1.54
C HIS A 52 -5.72 -8.30 -0.25
N ALA A 53 -4.57 -7.60 -0.34
CA ALA A 53 -4.01 -6.81 0.73
C ALA A 53 -3.10 -5.71 0.16
N ALA A 54 -2.78 -4.72 1.00
CA ALA A 54 -1.82 -3.66 0.70
C ALA A 54 -0.79 -3.58 1.84
N ALA A 55 0.49 -3.48 1.47
CA ALA A 55 1.59 -3.39 2.42
C ALA A 55 2.08 -1.95 2.55
N ILE A 56 2.24 -1.48 3.80
CA ILE A 56 2.77 -0.14 4.12
C ILE A 56 4.09 -0.24 4.88
N GLY A 57 5.01 0.65 4.52
CA GLY A 57 6.29 0.84 5.22
C GLY A 57 6.36 2.27 5.75
N SER A 58 6.98 3.17 4.96
CA SER A 58 7.26 4.55 5.35
C SER A 58 6.03 5.32 5.85
N MET A 59 4.84 5.09 5.30
CA MET A 59 3.58 5.69 5.78
C MET A 59 3.33 5.47 7.28
N ALA A 60 3.70 4.30 7.81
CA ALA A 60 3.47 3.94 9.22
C ALA A 60 4.70 4.18 10.11
N VAL A 61 5.86 4.49 9.53
CA VAL A 61 7.15 4.51 10.24
C VAL A 61 7.73 5.91 10.26
N TYR A 62 7.77 6.49 11.46
CA TYR A 62 8.43 7.77 11.73
C TYR A 62 9.78 7.48 12.37
N SER A 63 10.86 7.80 11.67
CA SER A 63 12.22 7.57 12.17
C SER A 63 13.13 8.77 11.89
N LYS A 64 14.10 8.98 12.77
CA LYS A 64 15.16 9.97 12.60
C LYS A 64 16.48 9.37 13.07
N LYS A 65 17.56 9.60 12.32
CA LYS A 65 18.89 9.06 12.62
C LYS A 65 19.31 9.43 14.05
N GLY A 66 19.67 8.42 14.86
CA GLY A 66 20.06 8.59 16.26
C GLY A 66 18.89 8.76 17.25
N MET A 67 17.64 8.61 16.79
CA MET A 67 16.44 8.63 17.63
C MET A 67 15.70 7.28 17.56
N GLY A 68 14.68 7.12 18.41
CA GLY A 68 13.78 5.97 18.36
C GLY A 68 12.90 5.96 17.10
N VAL A 69 12.23 4.83 16.90
CA VAL A 69 11.23 4.62 15.85
C VAL A 69 9.84 4.71 16.47
N LEU A 70 8.96 5.52 15.88
CA LEU A 70 7.54 5.51 16.18
C LEU A 70 6.82 4.81 15.03
N ILE A 71 6.01 3.81 15.39
CA ILE A 71 5.13 3.11 14.45
C ILE A 71 3.70 3.53 14.74
N HIS A 72 3.00 4.01 13.73
CA HIS A 72 1.59 4.40 13.82
C HIS A 72 0.84 3.89 12.60
N PHE A 73 -0.11 2.99 12.83
CA PHE A 73 -0.99 2.47 11.79
C PHE A 73 -2.28 3.29 11.71
N PRO A 74 -2.85 3.47 10.51
CA PRO A 74 -4.21 3.97 10.39
C PRO A 74 -5.19 3.02 11.08
N LYS A 75 -6.27 3.56 11.61
CA LYS A 75 -7.35 2.76 12.19
C LYS A 75 -8.05 1.98 11.08
N ARG A 76 -8.63 0.84 11.44
CA ARG A 76 -9.30 -0.04 10.46
C ARG A 76 -10.44 0.69 9.76
N GLU A 77 -11.22 1.46 10.51
CA GLU A 77 -12.40 2.19 10.00
C GLU A 77 -12.01 3.33 9.04
N GLU A 78 -10.76 3.77 9.08
CA GLU A 78 -10.25 4.76 8.14
C GLU A 78 -9.97 4.12 6.78
N VAL A 79 -9.66 2.82 6.72
CA VAL A 79 -9.23 2.11 5.49
C VAL A 79 -10.33 1.23 4.91
N ILE A 80 -11.02 0.45 5.75
CA ILE A 80 -12.02 -0.54 5.35
C ILE A 80 -13.40 0.10 5.40
N VAL A 81 -14.02 0.22 4.23
CA VAL A 81 -15.45 0.51 4.06
C VAL A 81 -16.20 -0.82 4.12
N GLU A 82 -17.11 -0.96 5.09
CA GLU A 82 -18.02 -2.11 5.22
C GLU A 82 -19.16 -2.08 4.20
#